data_AF-A0A1Y5S156-F1
#
_entry.id   AF-A0A1Y5S156-F1
#
_cell.length_a   1.000
_cell.length_b   1.000
_cell.length_c   1.000
_cell.angle_alpha   90.00
_cell.angle_beta   90.00
_cell.angle_gamma   90.00
#
_symmetry.space_group_name_H-M   'P 1'
#
loop_
_entity.id
_entity.type
_entity.pdbx_description
1 polymer ?
#
loop_
_entity_poly.entity_id
_entity_poly.type
_entity_poly.pdbx_seq_one_letter_code
_entity_poly.pdbx_strand_id
1 'polypeptide(L)'
;MRVRDFKEADPFAPTVNFLKTEVNAPNHRGRIVSIPATDNARGFTADLLVLEEAAYMDLDAITALLPMRKKDTGRLITVSTPNLREGYFYDRWTEPNDYEKVLGLYTEIPELVDLVELERQDMSDLTFRREYLCEFVGSGVPLIGHDVLARATNPDVGALRLT
;
A
#
# COMPACT_ATOMS: atom_id res chain seq x y z
N MET A 1 -11.17 -15.13 11.26
CA MET A 1 -12.06 -16.30 11.05
C MET A 1 -13.08 -15.93 9.97
N ARG A 2 -12.67 -15.94 8.69
CA ARG A 2 -13.52 -15.71 7.49
C ARG A 2 -12.93 -16.41 6.25
N VAL A 3 -11.61 -16.54 6.17
CA VAL A 3 -10.91 -17.20 5.03
C VAL A 3 -11.15 -18.71 5.00
N ARG A 4 -11.20 -19.40 6.16
CA ARG A 4 -11.55 -20.83 6.20
C ARG A 4 -12.98 -21.05 5.75
N ASP A 5 -13.92 -20.28 6.29
CA ASP A 5 -15.34 -20.40 5.96
C ASP A 5 -15.58 -20.08 4.47
N PHE A 6 -14.91 -19.06 3.92
CA PHE A 6 -14.93 -18.75 2.49
C PHE A 6 -14.39 -19.91 1.64
N LYS A 7 -13.25 -20.49 2.03
CA LYS A 7 -12.67 -21.66 1.36
C LYS A 7 -13.58 -22.88 1.46
N GLU A 8 -14.22 -23.11 2.61
CA GLU A 8 -15.11 -24.25 2.83
C GLU A 8 -16.46 -24.10 2.12
N ALA A 9 -16.89 -22.86 1.89
CA ALA A 9 -18.08 -22.55 1.11
C ALA A 9 -17.89 -22.65 -0.41
N ASP A 10 -16.66 -22.58 -0.91
CA ASP A 10 -16.36 -22.70 -2.34
C ASP A 10 -16.30 -24.19 -2.77
N PRO A 11 -17.26 -24.68 -3.58
CA PRO A 11 -17.27 -26.07 -4.03
C PRO A 11 -16.11 -26.42 -4.97
N PHE A 12 -15.38 -25.41 -5.45
CA PHE A 12 -14.19 -25.55 -6.30
C PHE A 12 -12.90 -25.18 -5.57
N ALA A 13 -12.94 -25.04 -4.24
CA ALA A 13 -11.79 -24.65 -3.45
C ALA A 13 -10.58 -25.56 -3.76
N PRO A 14 -9.46 -24.99 -4.24
CA PRO A 14 -8.32 -25.80 -4.59
C PRO A 14 -7.74 -26.44 -3.32
N THR A 15 -7.24 -27.67 -3.46
CA THR A 15 -6.26 -28.18 -2.51
C THR A 15 -5.04 -27.27 -2.56
N VAL A 16 -4.60 -26.77 -1.40
CA VAL A 16 -3.45 -25.88 -1.28
C VAL A 16 -2.42 -26.45 -0.33
N ASN A 17 -1.15 -26.26 -0.66
CA ASN A 17 -0.04 -26.53 0.25
C ASN A 17 0.53 -25.20 0.74
N PHE A 18 0.83 -25.13 2.03
CA PHE A 18 1.44 -23.97 2.66
C PHE A 18 2.92 -24.27 2.93
N LEU A 19 3.77 -23.38 2.44
CA LEU A 19 5.16 -23.24 2.82
C LEU A 19 5.33 -21.92 3.57
N LYS A 20 6.52 -21.69 4.13
CA LYS A 20 6.80 -20.48 4.93
C LYS A 20 6.49 -19.17 4.18
N THR A 21 6.78 -19.12 2.88
CA THR A 21 6.65 -17.92 2.04
C THR A 21 5.89 -18.19 0.75
N GLU A 22 5.24 -19.35 0.63
CA GLU A 22 4.56 -19.76 -0.60
C GLU A 22 3.28 -20.51 -0.28
N VAL A 23 2.23 -20.25 -1.06
CA VAL A 23 1.03 -21.09 -1.13
C VAL A 23 0.90 -21.58 -2.56
N ASN A 24 0.80 -22.90 -2.76
CA ASN A 24 0.60 -23.46 -4.10
C ASN A 24 -0.67 -24.31 -4.17
N ALA A 25 -1.34 -24.25 -5.32
CA ALA A 25 -2.50 -25.05 -5.68
C ALA A 25 -2.09 -26.07 -6.75
N PRO A 26 -1.55 -27.26 -6.39
CA PRO A 26 -0.92 -28.18 -7.34
C PRO A 26 -1.83 -28.59 -8.50
N ASN A 27 -3.13 -28.73 -8.24
CA ASN A 27 -4.11 -29.13 -9.25
C ASN A 27 -4.54 -27.99 -10.20
N HIS A 28 -4.18 -26.74 -9.88
CA HIS A 28 -4.59 -25.54 -10.62
C HIS A 28 -3.42 -24.70 -11.12
N ARG A 29 -2.18 -25.13 -10.84
CA ARG A 29 -0.93 -24.43 -11.19
C ARG A 29 -0.83 -22.99 -10.68
N GLY A 30 -1.71 -22.61 -9.76
CA GLY A 30 -1.70 -21.32 -9.08
C GLY A 30 -0.67 -21.31 -7.97
N ARG A 31 0.02 -20.20 -7.80
CA ARG A 31 1.00 -20.00 -6.74
C ARG A 31 1.00 -18.55 -6.27
N ILE A 32 1.02 -18.36 -4.96
CA ILE A 32 1.25 -17.08 -4.29
C ILE A 32 2.61 -17.18 -3.62
N VAL A 33 3.49 -16.21 -3.89
CA VAL A 33 4.82 -16.14 -3.28
C VAL A 33 4.92 -14.80 -2.56
N SER A 34 5.28 -14.86 -1.28
CA SER A 34 5.64 -13.68 -0.49
C SER A 34 7.16 -13.53 -0.52
N ILE A 35 7.62 -12.36 -0.92
CA ILE A 35 9.04 -12.01 -0.99
C ILE A 35 9.26 -10.68 -0.27
N PRO A 36 10.39 -10.49 0.43
CA PRO A 36 10.74 -9.19 0.99
C PRO A 36 10.85 -8.13 -0.12
N ALA A 37 10.34 -6.92 0.12
CA ALA A 37 10.48 -5.80 -0.79
C ALA A 37 11.91 -5.24 -0.76
N THR A 38 12.83 -5.94 -1.43
CA THR A 38 14.24 -5.56 -1.56
C THR A 38 14.65 -5.62 -3.03
N ASP A 39 15.72 -4.93 -3.43
CA ASP A 39 16.20 -4.97 -4.82
C ASP A 39 16.63 -6.38 -5.28
N ASN A 40 16.96 -7.26 -4.33
CA ASN A 40 17.31 -8.66 -4.58
C ASN A 40 16.10 -9.57 -4.88
N ALA A 41 14.87 -9.07 -4.77
CA ALA A 41 13.64 -9.87 -4.90
C ALA A 41 13.25 -10.20 -6.36
N ARG A 42 14.12 -9.91 -7.33
CA ARG A 42 13.90 -10.12 -8.77
C ARG A 42 13.87 -11.61 -9.14
N GLY A 43 13.35 -11.91 -10.34
CA GLY A 43 13.43 -13.24 -10.95
C GLY A 43 12.13 -14.03 -10.98
N PHE A 44 11.02 -13.46 -10.51
CA PHE A 44 9.69 -14.03 -10.74
C PHE A 44 8.97 -13.33 -11.89
N THR A 45 7.94 -14.00 -12.39
CA THR A 45 6.92 -13.42 -13.26
C THR A 45 5.56 -13.60 -12.61
N ALA A 46 4.80 -12.51 -12.48
CA ALA A 46 3.54 -12.48 -11.78
C ALA A 46 2.38 -12.05 -12.69
N ASP A 47 1.28 -12.80 -12.65
CA ASP A 47 -0.02 -12.41 -13.21
C ASP A 47 -0.70 -11.32 -12.37
N LEU A 48 -0.40 -11.27 -11.08
CA LEU A 48 -0.83 -10.24 -10.15
C LEU A 48 0.34 -9.89 -9.23
N LEU A 49 0.78 -8.64 -9.28
CA LEU A 49 1.75 -8.11 -8.33
C LEU A 49 1.00 -7.33 -7.24
N VAL A 50 1.26 -7.65 -5.98
CA VAL A 50 0.70 -6.93 -4.83
C VAL A 50 1.85 -6.26 -4.08
N LEU A 51 1.78 -4.94 -3.95
CA LEU A 51 2.66 -4.17 -3.08
C LEU A 51 1.91 -3.90 -1.78
N GLU A 52 2.36 -4.50 -0.69
CA GLU A 52 1.77 -4.36 0.64
C GLU A 52 2.63 -3.42 1.50
N GLU A 53 2.00 -2.52 2.25
CA GLU A 53 2.66 -1.40 2.93
C GLU A 53 3.47 -0.49 1.98
N ALA A 54 2.91 -0.22 0.80
CA ALA A 54 3.58 0.50 -0.27
C ALA A 54 4.02 1.93 0.08
N ALA A 55 3.40 2.59 1.08
CA ALA A 55 3.82 3.92 1.57
C ALA A 55 5.12 3.89 2.38
N TYR A 56 5.58 2.69 2.76
CA TYR A 56 6.80 2.46 3.53
C TYR A 56 7.89 1.75 2.71
N MET A 57 7.61 1.41 1.44
CA MET A 57 8.59 0.80 0.56
C MET A 57 9.50 1.85 -0.09
N ASP A 58 10.80 1.52 -0.15
CA ASP A 58 11.76 2.30 -0.92
C ASP A 58 11.44 2.27 -2.42
N LEU A 59 11.62 3.41 -3.10
CA LEU A 59 11.37 3.52 -4.53
C LEU A 59 12.21 2.53 -5.35
N ASP A 60 13.45 2.26 -4.94
CA ASP A 60 14.33 1.29 -5.59
C ASP A 60 13.76 -0.14 -5.51
N ALA A 61 13.16 -0.52 -4.37
CA ALA A 61 12.50 -1.81 -4.25
C ALA A 61 11.26 -1.89 -5.16
N ILE A 62 10.43 -0.85 -5.19
CA ILE A 62 9.25 -0.81 -6.08
C ILE A 62 9.67 -0.93 -7.54
N THR A 63 10.64 -0.12 -7.98
CA THR A 63 11.14 -0.14 -9.36
C THR A 63 11.79 -1.48 -9.72
N ALA A 64 12.34 -2.20 -8.74
CA ALA A 64 12.84 -3.56 -8.91
C ALA A 64 11.74 -4.59 -9.13
N LEU A 65 10.60 -4.43 -8.44
CA LEU A 65 9.48 -5.35 -8.45
C LEU A 65 8.54 -5.15 -9.65
N LEU A 66 8.31 -3.90 -10.09
CA LEU A 66 7.37 -3.60 -11.18
C LEU A 66 7.62 -4.41 -12.48
N PRO A 67 8.86 -4.65 -12.94
CA PRO A 67 9.14 -5.47 -14.12
C PRO A 67 8.74 -6.94 -13.99
N MET A 68 8.52 -7.45 -12.77
CA MET A 68 8.10 -8.83 -12.53
C MET A 68 6.64 -9.06 -12.93
N ARG A 69 5.84 -8.00 -13.05
CA ARG A 69 4.46 -8.08 -13.54
C ARG A 69 4.46 -8.35 -15.04
N LYS A 70 3.64 -9.31 -15.50
CA LYS A 70 3.42 -9.55 -16.94
C LYS A 70 2.98 -8.25 -17.64
N LYS A 71 3.62 -7.91 -18.75
CA LYS A 71 3.43 -6.62 -19.44
C LYS A 71 2.00 -6.41 -19.96
N ASP A 72 1.44 -7.44 -20.59
CA ASP A 72 0.16 -7.29 -21.32
C ASP A 72 -1.06 -7.74 -20.51
N THR A 73 -0.88 -8.68 -19.57
CA THR A 73 -1.98 -9.31 -18.82
C THR A 73 -1.88 -9.15 -17.32
N GLY A 74 -0.76 -8.62 -16.82
CA GLY A 74 -0.48 -8.55 -15.40
C GLY A 74 -1.22 -7.39 -14.73
N ARG A 75 -1.77 -7.65 -13.55
CA ARG A 75 -2.41 -6.62 -12.71
C ARG A 75 -1.49 -6.17 -11.59
N LEU A 76 -1.71 -4.96 -11.12
CA LEU A 76 -1.01 -4.37 -9.98
C LEU A 76 -2.04 -3.97 -8.93
N ILE A 77 -1.87 -4.46 -7.71
CA ILE A 77 -2.60 -3.98 -6.54
C ILE A 77 -1.56 -3.32 -5.62
N THR A 78 -1.89 -2.15 -5.11
CA THR A 78 -1.05 -1.41 -4.18
C THR A 78 -1.90 -1.09 -2.96
N VAL A 79 -1.52 -1.63 -1.80
CA VAL A 79 -2.24 -1.47 -0.53
C VAL A 79 -1.28 -0.90 0.50
N SER A 80 -1.74 0.06 1.27
CA SER A 80 -0.97 0.66 2.36
C SER A 80 -1.88 1.47 3.27
N THR A 81 -1.45 1.72 4.50
CA THR A 81 -1.87 2.94 5.21
C THR A 81 -1.07 4.14 4.70
N PRO A 82 -1.63 5.37 4.73
CA PRO A 82 -0.90 6.58 4.40
C PRO A 82 0.32 6.79 5.29
N ASN A 83 1.34 7.46 4.75
CA ASN A 83 2.50 7.90 5.51
C ASN A 83 2.73 9.40 5.21
N LEU A 84 3.95 9.79 4.86
CA LEU A 84 4.29 11.13 4.45
C LEU A 84 3.60 11.49 3.12
N ARG A 85 3.49 12.80 2.86
CA ARG A 85 2.96 13.36 1.61
C ARG A 85 3.99 13.30 0.48
N GLU A 86 4.57 12.12 0.28
CA GLU A 86 5.60 11.87 -0.73
C GLU A 86 5.68 10.38 -1.06
N GLY A 87 6.38 10.08 -2.14
CA GLY A 87 6.69 8.70 -2.54
C GLY A 87 5.60 8.04 -3.37
N TYR A 88 5.91 6.82 -3.82
CA TYR A 88 5.13 6.12 -4.84
C TYR A 88 3.65 5.99 -4.48
N PHE A 89 3.34 5.60 -3.25
CA PHE A 89 1.95 5.40 -2.83
C PHE A 89 1.18 6.72 -2.76
N TYR A 90 1.78 7.78 -2.20
CA TYR A 90 1.17 9.11 -2.15
C TYR A 90 0.84 9.60 -3.56
N ASP A 91 1.82 9.57 -4.46
CA ASP A 91 1.65 10.04 -5.84
C ASP A 91 0.55 9.26 -6.57
N ARG A 92 0.51 7.93 -6.44
CA ARG A 92 -0.57 7.12 -7.04
C ARG A 92 -1.93 7.39 -6.41
N TRP A 93 -1.97 7.73 -5.13
CA TRP A 93 -3.23 8.01 -4.44
C TRP A 93 -3.78 9.40 -4.73
N THR A 94 -2.94 10.43 -4.80
CA THR A 94 -3.39 11.82 -4.95
C THR A 94 -3.49 12.27 -6.40
N GLU A 95 -2.59 11.84 -7.26
CA GLU A 95 -2.54 12.34 -8.64
C GLU A 95 -3.55 11.62 -9.55
N PRO A 96 -4.01 12.27 -10.63
CA PRO A 96 -4.76 11.60 -11.69
C PRO A 96 -3.94 10.47 -12.33
N ASN A 97 -4.49 9.27 -12.39
CA ASN A 97 -3.92 8.10 -13.04
C ASN A 97 -4.99 7.02 -13.24
N ASP A 98 -4.60 5.89 -13.81
CA ASP A 98 -5.50 4.80 -14.19
C ASP A 98 -5.84 3.81 -13.05
N TYR A 99 -5.43 4.09 -11.81
CA TYR A 99 -5.82 3.25 -10.67
C TYR A 99 -7.29 3.45 -10.33
N GLU A 100 -7.98 2.33 -10.10
CA GLU A 100 -9.17 2.32 -9.28
C GLU A 100 -8.75 2.52 -7.82
N LYS A 101 -9.25 3.58 -7.18
CA LYS A 101 -8.92 3.95 -5.80
C LYS A 101 -10.04 3.52 -4.87
N VAL A 102 -9.71 2.66 -3.91
CA VAL A 102 -10.66 2.15 -2.90
C VAL A 102 -10.17 2.56 -1.52
N LEU A 103 -10.99 3.33 -0.81
CA LEU A 103 -10.74 3.75 0.57
C LEU A 103 -11.59 2.90 1.51
N GLY A 104 -10.96 2.34 2.55
CA GLY A 104 -11.66 1.61 3.61
C GLY A 104 -11.33 2.22 4.95
N LEU A 105 -12.30 2.89 5.57
CA LEU A 105 -12.13 3.52 6.87
C LEU A 105 -12.67 2.61 7.98
N TYR A 106 -11.89 2.43 9.04
CA TYR A 106 -12.34 1.68 10.21
C TYR A 106 -13.56 2.32 10.89
N THR A 107 -13.65 3.65 10.83
CA THR A 107 -14.77 4.45 11.36
C THR A 107 -16.08 4.24 10.60
N GLU A 108 -16.04 3.67 9.40
CA GLU A 108 -17.22 3.37 8.59
C GLU A 108 -17.72 1.93 8.76
N ILE A 109 -17.02 1.11 9.55
CA ILE A 109 -17.40 -0.27 9.85
C ILE A 109 -18.18 -0.28 11.18
N PRO A 110 -19.51 -0.49 11.17
CA PRO A 110 -20.36 -0.33 12.37
C PRO A 110 -19.90 -1.14 13.57
N GLU A 111 -19.39 -2.34 13.35
CA GLU A 111 -18.93 -3.24 14.43
C GLU A 111 -17.61 -2.81 15.07
N LEU A 112 -16.89 -1.85 14.47
CA LEU A 112 -15.58 -1.42 14.93
C LEU A 112 -15.58 -0.02 15.58
N VAL A 113 -16.65 0.76 15.43
CA VAL A 113 -16.70 2.16 15.91
C VAL A 113 -16.34 2.29 17.39
N ASP A 114 -16.91 1.45 18.26
CA ASP A 114 -16.64 1.50 19.70
C ASP A 114 -15.17 1.15 20.03
N LEU A 115 -14.58 0.22 19.28
CA LEU A 115 -13.16 -0.14 19.42
C LEU A 115 -12.26 1.01 18.98
N VAL A 116 -12.59 1.65 17.85
CA VAL A 116 -11.82 2.77 17.31
C VAL A 116 -11.77 3.95 18.29
N GLU A 117 -12.91 4.28 18.93
CA GLU A 117 -12.94 5.36 19.92
C GLU A 117 -12.21 5.01 21.23
N LEU A 118 -12.17 3.72 21.60
CA LEU A 118 -11.34 3.26 22.71
C LEU A 118 -9.85 3.43 22.39
N GLU A 119 -9.41 2.91 21.24
CA GLU A 119 -7.99 2.95 20.82
C GLU A 119 -7.51 4.39 20.55
N ARG A 120 -8.41 5.29 20.14
CA ARG A 120 -8.11 6.72 19.99
C ARG A 120 -7.54 7.35 21.26
N GLN A 121 -7.95 6.88 22.44
CA GLN A 121 -7.47 7.42 23.72
C GLN A 121 -6.01 7.06 24.01
N ASP A 122 -5.49 6.00 23.37
CA ASP A 122 -4.15 5.46 23.60
C ASP A 122 -3.12 5.94 22.57
N MET A 123 -3.52 6.78 21.60
CA MET A 123 -2.63 7.25 20.52
C MET A 123 -2.71 8.75 20.28
N SER A 124 -1.66 9.29 19.63
CA SER A 124 -1.64 10.69 19.24
C SER A 124 -2.65 11.00 18.13
N ASP A 125 -3.10 12.25 18.01
CA ASP A 125 -3.99 12.68 16.91
C ASP A 125 -3.38 12.36 15.53
N LEU A 126 -2.08 12.56 15.36
CA LEU A 126 -1.38 12.24 14.11
C LEU A 126 -1.36 10.74 13.80
N THR A 127 -1.22 9.90 14.83
CA THR A 127 -1.29 8.44 14.67
C THR A 127 -2.70 8.03 14.30
N PHE A 128 -3.71 8.53 15.03
CA PHE A 128 -5.11 8.20 14.78
C PHE A 128 -5.56 8.57 13.36
N ARG A 129 -5.23 9.79 12.91
CA ARG A 129 -5.57 10.26 11.56
C ARG A 129 -4.95 9.40 10.46
N ARG A 130 -3.74 8.89 10.69
CA ARG A 130 -3.04 8.03 9.73
C ARG A 130 -3.64 6.62 9.69
N GLU A 131 -3.76 5.98 10.85
CA GLU A 131 -4.11 4.57 10.97
C GLU A 131 -5.62 4.32 10.79
N TYR A 132 -6.48 5.23 11.30
CA TYR A 132 -7.94 5.02 11.32
C TYR A 132 -8.70 5.88 10.32
N LEU A 133 -8.21 7.08 10.01
CA LEU A 133 -8.85 8.00 9.06
C LEU A 133 -8.20 7.99 7.68
N CYS A 134 -7.11 7.24 7.50
CA CYS A 134 -6.34 7.17 6.26
C CYS A 134 -6.01 8.55 5.69
N GLU A 135 -5.54 9.46 6.54
CA GLU A 135 -5.07 10.76 6.12
C GLU A 135 -3.55 10.79 5.94
N PHE A 136 -3.09 11.37 4.82
CA PHE A 136 -1.68 11.72 4.65
C PHE A 136 -1.33 12.93 5.52
N VAL A 137 -0.83 12.64 6.71
CA VAL A 137 -0.34 13.61 7.68
C VAL A 137 1.18 13.75 7.57
N GLY A 138 1.69 14.98 7.61
CA GLY A 138 3.13 15.24 7.61
C GLY A 138 3.79 14.78 8.93
N SER A 139 5.12 14.64 8.93
CA SER A 139 5.85 14.44 10.18
C SER A 139 5.76 15.71 11.05
N GLY A 140 5.00 15.64 12.15
CA GLY A 140 4.81 16.73 13.09
C GLY A 140 3.79 17.78 12.67
N VAL A 141 3.63 18.82 13.51
CA VAL A 141 2.93 20.05 13.13
C VAL A 141 3.90 20.86 12.26
N PRO A 142 3.65 21.02 10.95
CA PRO A 142 4.53 21.80 10.10
C PRO A 142 4.52 23.25 10.60
N LEU A 143 5.70 23.86 10.80
CA LEU A 143 5.79 25.31 11.04
C LEU A 143 5.16 26.10 9.87
N ILE A 144 5.20 25.53 8.67
CA ILE A 144 4.63 26.07 7.43
C ILE A 144 3.77 24.98 6.79
N GLY A 145 2.49 25.28 6.54
CA GLY A 145 1.57 24.37 5.87
C GLY A 145 2.04 23.98 4.47
N HIS A 146 1.77 22.75 4.04
CA HIS A 146 2.17 22.26 2.72
C HIS A 146 1.64 23.13 1.58
N ASP A 147 0.40 23.61 1.70
CA ASP A 147 -0.23 24.50 0.73
C ASP A 147 0.49 25.87 0.66
N VAL A 148 0.98 26.37 1.80
CA VAL A 148 1.80 27.58 1.87
C VAL A 148 3.15 27.34 1.19
N LEU A 149 3.80 26.21 1.46
CA LEU A 149 5.06 25.84 0.83
C LEU A 149 4.93 25.70 -0.69
N ALA A 150 3.90 24.99 -1.17
CA ALA A 150 3.63 24.81 -2.59
C ALA A 150 3.34 26.13 -3.33
N ARG A 151 2.72 27.11 -2.66
CA ARG A 151 2.54 28.47 -3.21
C ARG A 151 3.80 29.32 -3.11
N ALA A 152 4.68 29.04 -2.16
CA ALA A 152 5.92 29.78 -1.95
C ALA A 152 7.06 29.32 -2.87
N THR A 153 6.97 28.12 -3.44
CA THR A 153 7.90 27.66 -4.47
C THR A 153 7.69 28.44 -5.76
N ASN A 154 8.75 29.07 -6.25
CA ASN A 154 8.77 29.69 -7.58
C ASN A 154 9.30 28.67 -8.60
N PRO A 155 8.44 28.10 -9.47
CA PRO A 155 8.84 27.10 -10.44
C PRO A 155 9.77 27.64 -11.53
N ASP A 156 9.87 28.96 -11.68
CA ASP A 156 10.69 29.61 -12.71
C ASP A 156 12.16 29.80 -12.28
N VAL A 157 12.52 29.41 -11.05
CA VAL A 157 13.88 29.51 -10.53
C VAL A 157 14.50 28.12 -10.41
N GLY A 158 15.53 27.86 -11.22
CA GLY A 158 16.28 26.61 -11.18
C GLY A 158 17.02 26.41 -9.85
N ALA A 159 17.26 25.15 -9.49
CA ALA A 159 17.99 24.79 -8.27
C ALA A 159 19.38 25.46 -8.24
N LEU A 160 19.70 26.08 -7.10
CA LEU A 160 21.01 26.70 -6.89
C LEU A 160 22.09 25.62 -6.89
N ARG A 161 22.98 25.65 -7.88
CA ARG A 161 24.18 24.80 -7.90
C ARG A 161 25.27 25.49 -7.09
N LEU A 162 25.63 24.90 -5.96
CA LEU A 162 26.84 25.27 -5.22
C LEU A 162 28.04 24.61 -5.90
N THR A 163 28.96 25.42 -6.41
CA THR A 163 30.27 25.00 -6.97
C THR A 163 31.33 24.91 -5.89
#